data_AF-A0A5B9EG46-F1
#
_entry.id   AF-A0A5B9EG46-F1
#
_cell.length_a   1.000
_cell.length_b   1.000
_cell.length_c   1.000
_cell.angle_alpha   90.00
_cell.angle_beta   90.00
_cell.angle_gamma   90.00
#
_symmetry.space_group_name_H-M   'P 1'
#
loop_
_entity.id
_entity.type
_entity.pdbx_description
1 polymer ?
#
loop_
_entity_poly.entity_id
_entity_poly.type
_entity_poly.pdbx_seq_one_letter_code
_entity_poly.pdbx_strand_id
1 'polypeptide(L)'
;MNILISTTVPSSATDLTGVPQALEDFEIGLYQRSGSDVKPLGFNFFATSAAGRASWDGRHLRIDSPQKAGLPEVHVDLAWDGTTRSWTGSFERAAFRNQEITLKRPARAQTSPFVGTWFERTGVMNNCLHVAQAQDGTFTGWGDDIRIPGQTRYANGLRPPERAMLHYGEIAKVKLSEPDRIEVELRAYTLMCCSHPFSAVISRDGKSLVGNWPAGTNQVSRPAIWTRVEGESCISAAGHR
;
A
#
# COMPACT_ATOMS: atom_id res chain seq x y z
N MET A 1 1.26 -9.99 6.46
CA MET A 1 2.45 -9.13 6.33
C MET A 1 2.18 -8.09 5.26
N ASN A 2 2.69 -6.88 5.42
CA ASN A 2 2.81 -5.87 4.38
C ASN A 2 4.24 -5.35 4.36
N ILE A 3 4.67 -4.88 3.20
CA ILE A 3 5.96 -4.24 3.01
C ILE A 3 5.65 -2.83 2.54
N LEU A 4 6.16 -1.83 3.25
CA LEU A 4 6.15 -0.44 2.81
C LEU A 4 7.52 -0.09 2.27
N ILE A 5 7.52 0.56 1.11
CA ILE A 5 8.76 0.97 0.45
C ILE A 5 8.64 2.45 0.15
N SER A 6 9.59 3.23 0.65
CA SER A 6 9.73 4.64 0.29
C SER A 6 10.95 4.78 -0.62
N THR A 7 10.76 5.42 -1.76
CA THR A 7 11.82 5.67 -2.73
C THR A 7 11.80 7.12 -3.20
N THR A 8 12.96 7.58 -3.69
CA THR A 8 13.08 8.87 -4.35
C THR A 8 13.57 8.73 -5.79
N VAL A 9 13.19 9.70 -6.62
CA VAL A 9 13.67 9.86 -7.99
C VAL A 9 14.24 11.27 -8.16
N PRO A 10 15.36 11.46 -8.89
CA PRO A 10 15.95 12.77 -9.13
C PRO A 10 14.97 13.81 -9.71
N SER A 11 15.16 15.10 -9.37
CA SER A 11 14.31 16.26 -9.74
C SER A 11 13.99 16.41 -11.22
N SER A 12 14.88 15.96 -12.10
CA SER A 12 14.76 16.19 -13.54
C SER A 12 13.72 15.29 -14.21
N ALA A 13 13.21 14.30 -13.50
CA ALA A 13 12.23 13.35 -14.04
C ALA A 13 10.83 14.00 -14.12
N THR A 14 10.33 14.20 -15.34
CA THR A 14 8.93 14.60 -15.61
C THR A 14 8.00 13.40 -15.76
N ASP A 15 8.58 12.21 -15.94
CA ASP A 15 7.95 10.90 -15.96
C ASP A 15 8.77 9.95 -15.07
N LEU A 16 8.13 8.93 -14.52
CA LEU A 16 8.72 7.92 -13.64
C LEU A 16 8.97 6.59 -14.38
N THR A 17 8.43 6.42 -15.58
CA THR A 17 8.55 5.18 -16.35
C THR A 17 10.01 4.92 -16.73
N GLY A 18 10.54 3.77 -16.33
CA GLY A 18 11.93 3.38 -16.63
C GLY A 18 12.99 4.18 -15.87
N VAL A 19 12.60 5.08 -14.95
CA VAL A 19 13.56 5.87 -14.16
C VAL A 19 14.00 5.07 -12.93
N PRO A 20 15.32 4.91 -12.70
CA PRO A 20 15.82 4.27 -11.49
C PRO A 20 15.37 4.99 -10.21
N GLN A 21 14.95 4.21 -9.23
CA GLN A 21 14.49 4.71 -7.92
C GLN A 21 15.56 4.41 -6.86
N ALA A 22 15.83 5.37 -5.99
CA ALA A 22 16.69 5.18 -4.81
C ALA A 22 15.83 4.78 -3.61
N LEU A 23 16.18 3.68 -2.94
CA LEU A 23 15.50 3.25 -1.71
C LEU A 23 15.86 4.21 -0.57
N GLU A 24 14.86 4.81 0.05
CA GLU A 24 15.02 5.62 1.27
C GLU A 24 14.68 4.81 2.52
N ASP A 25 13.58 4.06 2.45
CA ASP A 25 13.08 3.31 3.58
C ASP A 25 12.38 2.02 3.16
N PHE A 26 12.50 1.01 4.02
CA PHE A 26 11.92 -0.31 3.84
C PHE A 26 11.39 -0.81 5.19
N GLU A 27 10.07 -0.78 5.31
CA GLU A 27 9.36 -1.17 6.52
C GLU A 27 8.53 -2.44 6.30
N ILE A 28 8.45 -3.26 7.33
CA ILE A 28 7.70 -4.50 7.35
C ILE A 28 6.66 -4.40 8.44
N GLY A 29 5.40 -4.44 8.04
CA GLY A 29 4.27 -4.55 8.95
C GLY A 29 3.80 -5.99 9.10
N LEU A 30 3.81 -6.47 10.34
CA LEU A 30 3.27 -7.77 10.72
C LEU A 30 1.94 -7.58 11.44
N TYR A 31 0.92 -8.26 10.95
CA TYR A 31 -0.43 -8.11 11.45
C TYR A 31 -1.24 -9.39 11.41
N GLN A 32 -2.25 -9.45 12.29
CA GLN A 32 -3.28 -10.48 12.25
C GLN A 32 -4.54 -9.91 11.61
N ARG A 33 -5.10 -10.64 10.64
CA ARG A 33 -6.36 -10.31 9.98
C ARG A 33 -7.48 -11.23 10.46
N SER A 34 -8.71 -10.72 10.46
CA SER A 34 -9.95 -11.47 10.67
C SER A 34 -10.94 -11.02 9.61
N GLY A 35 -11.24 -11.89 8.62
CA GLY A 35 -12.02 -11.48 7.44
C GLY A 35 -11.26 -10.44 6.62
N SER A 36 -11.89 -9.30 6.31
CA SER A 36 -11.26 -8.18 5.59
C SER A 36 -10.54 -7.17 6.49
N ASP A 37 -10.72 -7.26 7.81
CA ASP A 37 -10.19 -6.27 8.77
C ASP A 37 -8.92 -6.77 9.48
N VAL A 38 -7.95 -5.88 9.62
CA VAL A 38 -6.77 -6.08 10.48
C VAL A 38 -7.10 -5.73 11.93
N LYS A 39 -6.64 -6.56 12.88
CA LYS A 39 -6.81 -6.31 14.31
C LYS A 39 -5.95 -5.12 14.77
N PRO A 40 -6.53 -4.04 15.35
CA PRO A 40 -5.81 -2.81 15.69
C PRO A 40 -4.60 -2.97 16.62
N LEU A 41 -4.67 -3.87 17.60
CA LEU A 41 -3.58 -4.15 18.55
C LEU A 41 -2.60 -5.23 18.03
N GLY A 42 -2.76 -5.65 16.78
CA GLY A 42 -1.98 -6.72 16.17
C GLY A 42 -0.88 -6.23 15.24
N PHE A 43 -0.62 -4.94 15.13
CA PHE A 43 0.37 -4.40 14.18
C PHE A 43 1.75 -4.20 14.83
N ASN A 44 2.78 -4.82 14.26
CA ASN A 44 4.18 -4.56 14.62
C ASN A 44 4.91 -4.10 13.36
N PHE A 45 5.59 -2.95 13.44
CA PHE A 45 6.41 -2.42 12.37
C PHE A 45 7.89 -2.65 12.66
N PHE A 46 8.62 -3.04 11.63
CA PHE A 46 10.06 -3.27 11.66
C PHE A 46 10.68 -2.58 10.46
N ALA A 47 11.78 -1.86 10.63
CA ALA A 47 12.49 -1.22 9.52
C ALA A 47 13.86 -1.88 9.31
N THR A 48 14.44 -1.69 8.13
CA THR A 48 15.85 -2.06 7.84
C THR A 48 16.83 -0.92 8.12
N SER A 49 16.35 0.23 8.61
CA SER A 49 17.20 1.32 9.08
C SER A 49 18.07 0.88 10.26
N ALA A 50 19.12 1.64 10.57
CA ALA A 50 20.11 1.26 11.59
C ALA A 50 19.53 1.00 13.00
N ALA A 51 18.39 1.63 13.33
CA ALA A 51 17.68 1.42 14.60
C ALA A 51 16.58 0.33 14.52
N GLY A 52 16.34 -0.19 13.31
CA GLY A 52 15.34 -1.21 13.03
C GLY A 52 15.76 -2.61 13.49
N ARG A 53 14.83 -3.55 13.34
CA ARG A 53 15.03 -4.97 13.71
C ARG A 53 14.87 -5.92 12.52
N ALA A 54 14.71 -5.36 11.33
CA ALA A 54 14.67 -6.14 10.10
C ALA A 54 16.01 -6.02 9.36
N SER A 55 16.38 -7.06 8.62
CA SER A 55 17.45 -7.00 7.63
C SER A 55 16.96 -7.57 6.30
N TRP A 56 17.42 -6.96 5.21
CA TRP A 56 17.10 -7.35 3.85
C TRP A 56 18.35 -7.20 2.98
N ASP A 57 18.80 -8.29 2.36
CA ASP A 57 20.01 -8.29 1.52
C ASP A 57 19.71 -8.30 0.01
N GLY A 58 18.44 -8.11 -0.36
CA GLY A 58 17.96 -8.27 -1.75
C GLY A 58 17.40 -9.65 -2.06
N ARG A 59 17.58 -10.64 -1.17
CA ARG A 59 17.04 -11.99 -1.32
C ARG A 59 16.47 -12.59 -0.04
N HIS A 60 17.02 -12.29 1.13
CA HIS A 60 16.59 -12.81 2.42
C HIS A 60 16.14 -11.69 3.36
N LEU A 61 14.90 -11.82 3.86
CA LEU A 61 14.32 -10.95 4.88
C LEU A 61 14.39 -11.66 6.23
N ARG A 62 15.02 -11.00 7.21
CA ARG A 62 15.06 -11.48 8.59
C ARG A 62 14.52 -10.45 9.56
N ILE A 63 13.79 -10.93 10.57
CA ILE A 63 13.39 -10.15 11.73
C ILE A 63 13.67 -11.00 12.96
N ASP A 64 14.43 -10.48 13.90
CA ASP A 64 14.65 -11.09 15.21
C ASP A 64 14.30 -10.05 16.29
N SER A 65 13.17 -10.29 16.94
CA SER A 65 12.66 -9.44 18.00
C SER A 65 12.26 -10.30 19.19
N PRO A 66 13.06 -10.32 20.27
CA PRO A 66 12.72 -11.07 21.47
C PRO A 66 11.48 -10.50 22.14
N GLN A 67 10.83 -11.31 22.97
CA GLN A 67 9.67 -10.89 23.76
C GLN A 67 10.02 -9.69 24.66
N LYS A 68 9.13 -8.70 24.70
CA LYS A 68 9.21 -7.55 25.62
C LYS A 68 7.87 -7.33 26.31
N ALA A 69 7.85 -6.59 27.42
CA ALA A 69 6.61 -6.24 28.10
C ALA A 69 5.63 -5.56 27.12
N GLY A 70 4.46 -6.17 26.91
CA GLY A 70 3.43 -5.67 25.99
C GLY A 70 3.66 -5.94 24.50
N LEU A 71 4.74 -6.62 24.09
CA LEU A 71 5.02 -6.96 22.69
C LEU A 71 5.38 -8.44 22.54
N PRO A 72 4.76 -9.16 21.59
CA PRO A 72 5.08 -10.57 21.38
C PRO A 72 6.49 -10.73 20.81
N GLU A 73 7.10 -11.88 21.07
CA GLU A 73 8.25 -12.37 20.31
C GLU A 73 7.88 -12.47 18.82
N VAL A 74 8.82 -12.10 17.95
CA VAL A 74 8.69 -12.21 16.49
C VAL A 74 10.02 -12.70 15.90
N HIS A 75 9.95 -13.80 15.16
CA HIS A 75 11.04 -14.30 14.32
C HIS A 75 10.55 -14.51 12.90
N VAL A 76 11.28 -13.97 11.93
CA VAL A 76 10.99 -14.13 10.50
C VAL A 76 12.31 -14.46 9.80
N ASP A 77 12.32 -15.51 8.97
CA ASP A 77 13.40 -15.76 8.02
C ASP A 77 12.76 -16.22 6.70
N LEU A 78 12.74 -15.32 5.71
CA LEU A 78 12.06 -15.54 4.44
C LEU A 78 13.00 -15.26 3.26
N ALA A 79 13.02 -16.19 2.30
CA ALA A 79 13.71 -16.04 1.05
C ALA A 79 12.75 -15.64 -0.08
N TRP A 80 13.11 -14.63 -0.86
CA TRP A 80 12.43 -14.23 -2.08
C TRP A 80 12.88 -15.10 -3.26
N ASP A 81 11.89 -15.69 -3.93
CA ASP A 81 12.05 -16.30 -5.23
C ASP A 81 11.43 -15.40 -6.30
N GLY A 82 12.29 -14.77 -7.10
CA GLY A 82 11.88 -13.91 -8.21
C GLY A 82 11.15 -14.64 -9.34
N THR A 83 11.31 -15.96 -9.46
CA THR A 83 10.65 -16.78 -10.47
C THR A 83 9.19 -16.98 -10.13
N THR A 84 8.91 -17.46 -8.91
CA THR A 84 7.54 -17.67 -8.43
C THR A 84 6.92 -16.41 -7.84
N ARG A 85 7.70 -15.33 -7.73
CA ARG A 85 7.31 -14.07 -7.08
C ARG A 85 6.71 -14.29 -5.70
N SER A 86 7.40 -15.12 -4.91
CA SER A 86 6.94 -15.53 -3.59
C SER A 86 8.05 -15.50 -2.56
N TRP A 87 7.65 -15.37 -1.31
CA TRP A 87 8.54 -15.49 -0.16
C TRP A 87 8.31 -16.81 0.52
N THR A 88 9.36 -17.53 0.87
CA THR A 88 9.28 -18.83 1.54
C THR A 88 10.23 -18.92 2.71
N GLY A 89 9.81 -19.53 3.82
CA GLY A 89 10.68 -19.74 4.98
C GLY A 89 9.88 -19.87 6.28
N SER A 90 10.45 -19.41 7.38
CA SER A 90 9.87 -19.56 8.71
C SER A 90 9.24 -18.27 9.23
N PHE A 91 8.22 -18.45 10.06
CA PHE A 91 7.55 -17.35 10.75
C PHE A 91 7.08 -17.78 12.13
N GLU A 92 7.46 -16.99 13.12
CA GLU A 92 7.05 -17.16 14.50
C GLU A 92 6.57 -15.83 15.07
N ARG A 93 5.40 -15.87 15.73
CA ARG A 93 4.84 -14.74 16.45
C ARG A 93 3.96 -15.23 17.58
N ALA A 94 4.33 -14.90 18.81
CA ALA A 94 3.68 -15.41 20.02
C ALA A 94 3.55 -16.96 19.99
N ALA A 95 2.34 -17.50 20.03
CA ALA A 95 2.09 -18.94 19.98
C ALA A 95 2.06 -19.51 18.55
N PHE A 96 1.99 -18.67 17.52
CA PHE A 96 1.97 -19.12 16.14
C PHE A 96 3.41 -19.37 15.68
N ARG A 97 3.77 -20.63 15.41
CA ARG A 97 5.09 -21.03 14.91
C ARG A 97 4.91 -21.93 13.70
N ASN A 98 5.45 -21.52 12.56
CA ASN A 98 5.46 -22.33 11.34
C ASN A 98 6.86 -22.31 10.75
N GLN A 99 7.41 -23.50 10.53
CA GLN A 99 8.74 -23.66 9.92
C GLN A 99 8.72 -23.45 8.41
N GLU A 100 7.55 -23.59 7.78
CA GLU A 100 7.38 -23.37 6.35
C GLU A 100 6.09 -22.59 6.09
N ILE A 101 6.25 -21.33 5.69
CA ILE A 101 5.19 -20.47 5.18
C ILE A 101 5.56 -20.01 3.78
N THR A 102 4.54 -19.74 2.97
CA THR A 102 4.69 -19.09 1.67
C THR A 102 3.85 -17.83 1.65
N LEU A 103 4.47 -16.67 1.38
CA LEU A 103 3.77 -15.42 1.16
C LEU A 103 3.79 -15.08 -0.33
N LYS A 104 2.60 -14.92 -0.90
CA LYS A 104 2.40 -14.45 -2.27
C LYS A 104 1.66 -13.13 -2.24
N ARG A 105 1.92 -12.29 -3.25
CA ARG A 105 1.04 -11.15 -3.53
C ARG A 105 -0.39 -11.68 -3.69
N PRO A 106 -1.41 -11.07 -3.06
CA PRO A 106 -2.79 -11.48 -3.24
C PRO A 106 -3.14 -11.57 -4.74
N ALA A 107 -3.62 -12.74 -5.17
CA ALA A 107 -3.99 -12.96 -6.55
C ALA A 107 -5.27 -12.19 -6.90
N ARG A 108 -5.42 -11.83 -8.18
CA ARG A 108 -6.65 -11.23 -8.71
C ARG A 108 -7.62 -12.35 -9.09
N ALA A 109 -8.44 -12.83 -8.15
CA ALA A 109 -9.66 -13.50 -8.59
C ALA A 109 -10.54 -12.42 -9.25
N GLN A 110 -10.70 -12.47 -10.58
CA GLN A 110 -11.40 -11.43 -11.36
C GLN A 110 -12.93 -11.52 -11.26
N THR A 111 -13.47 -12.04 -10.16
CA THR A 111 -14.92 -12.19 -10.01
C THR A 111 -15.61 -10.86 -9.73
N SER A 112 -14.95 -9.93 -9.05
CA SER A 112 -15.49 -8.61 -8.75
C SER A 112 -14.98 -7.52 -9.70
N PRO A 113 -15.85 -6.60 -10.16
CA PRO A 113 -15.44 -5.50 -11.02
C PRO A 113 -14.58 -4.48 -10.26
N PHE A 114 -14.49 -4.53 -8.93
CA PHE A 114 -13.61 -3.65 -8.16
C PHE A 114 -12.14 -4.09 -8.17
N VAL A 115 -11.87 -5.36 -8.50
CA VAL A 115 -10.50 -5.91 -8.54
C VAL A 115 -9.71 -5.24 -9.66
N GLY A 116 -8.54 -4.71 -9.31
CA GLY A 116 -7.69 -3.99 -10.25
C GLY A 116 -6.83 -2.94 -9.58
N THR A 117 -6.16 -2.15 -10.43
CA THR A 117 -5.41 -0.96 -10.02
C THR A 117 -6.13 0.27 -10.55
N TRP A 118 -6.21 1.29 -9.71
CA TRP A 118 -7.00 2.48 -9.91
C TRP A 118 -6.14 3.70 -9.62
N PHE A 119 -6.24 4.73 -10.44
CA PHE A 119 -5.46 5.96 -10.30
C PHE A 119 -6.36 7.21 -10.21
N GLU A 120 -6.15 8.03 -9.18
CA GLU A 120 -6.77 9.34 -9.04
C GLU A 120 -5.82 10.43 -9.53
N ARG A 121 -6.05 10.95 -10.74
CA ARG A 121 -5.17 11.95 -11.36
C ARG A 121 -5.05 13.26 -10.59
N THR A 122 -6.11 13.66 -9.89
CA THR A 122 -6.16 14.89 -9.09
C THR A 122 -5.74 14.67 -7.64
N GLY A 123 -5.45 13.42 -7.25
CA GLY A 123 -5.01 13.06 -5.91
C GLY A 123 -3.57 13.49 -5.68
N VAL A 124 -3.34 14.26 -4.61
CA VAL A 124 -1.99 14.71 -4.20
C VAL A 124 -1.26 13.60 -3.43
N MET A 125 -2.02 12.75 -2.75
CA MET A 125 -1.58 11.61 -1.95
C MET A 125 -2.62 10.50 -2.08
N ASN A 126 -2.20 9.28 -1.81
CA ASN A 126 -2.91 8.03 -1.93
C ASN A 126 -3.60 7.95 -3.29
N ASN A 127 -2.85 8.21 -4.35
CA ASN A 127 -3.40 8.39 -5.70
C ASN A 127 -3.36 7.10 -6.53
N CYS A 128 -2.74 6.04 -6.02
CA CYS A 128 -2.83 4.71 -6.59
C CYS A 128 -3.49 3.76 -5.58
N LEU A 129 -4.53 3.04 -6.02
CA LEU A 129 -5.24 2.06 -5.21
C LEU A 129 -5.20 0.72 -5.92
N HIS A 130 -4.84 -0.32 -5.18
CA HIS A 130 -4.89 -1.70 -5.62
C HIS A 130 -5.94 -2.44 -4.83
N VAL A 131 -6.79 -3.19 -5.52
CA VAL A 131 -7.82 -4.03 -4.92
C VAL A 131 -7.63 -5.44 -5.46
N ALA A 132 -7.50 -6.40 -4.55
CA ALA A 132 -7.45 -7.83 -4.84
C ALA A 132 -8.56 -8.55 -4.08
N GLN A 133 -8.99 -9.68 -4.64
CA GLN A 133 -9.98 -10.56 -4.03
C GLN A 133 -9.39 -11.96 -3.90
N ALA A 134 -9.41 -12.49 -2.68
CA ALA A 134 -8.99 -13.86 -2.40
C ALA A 134 -10.08 -14.87 -2.82
N GLN A 135 -9.72 -16.15 -2.86
CA GLN A 135 -10.64 -17.23 -3.26
C GLN A 135 -11.86 -17.37 -2.34
N ASP A 136 -11.72 -17.01 -1.05
CA ASP A 136 -12.80 -16.98 -0.07
C ASP A 136 -13.72 -15.74 -0.22
N GLY A 137 -13.48 -14.91 -1.24
CA GLY A 137 -14.24 -13.70 -1.53
C GLY A 137 -13.79 -12.47 -0.74
N THR A 138 -12.85 -12.60 0.20
CA THR A 138 -12.36 -11.47 0.99
C THR A 138 -11.57 -10.48 0.13
N PHE A 139 -11.79 -9.18 0.38
CA PHE A 139 -11.07 -8.11 -0.30
C PHE A 139 -9.84 -7.68 0.49
N THR A 140 -8.78 -7.36 -0.25
CA THR A 140 -7.57 -6.72 0.27
C THR A 140 -7.29 -5.50 -0.58
N GLY A 141 -7.00 -4.38 0.08
CA GLY A 141 -6.52 -3.18 -0.60
C GLY A 141 -5.17 -2.73 -0.08
N TRP A 142 -4.43 -2.03 -0.94
CA TRP A 142 -3.29 -1.23 -0.56
C TRP A 142 -3.19 -0.01 -1.49
N GLY A 143 -2.57 1.05 -0.99
CA GLY A 143 -2.36 2.28 -1.71
C GLY A 143 -0.88 2.58 -1.90
N ASP A 144 -0.61 3.33 -2.96
CA ASP A 144 0.68 3.97 -3.19
C ASP A 144 0.49 5.49 -3.29
N ASP A 145 1.48 6.24 -2.81
CA ASP A 145 1.63 7.68 -3.02
C ASP A 145 2.65 7.93 -4.12
N ILE A 146 2.21 8.51 -5.23
CA ILE A 146 3.11 8.91 -6.31
C ILE A 146 3.13 10.44 -6.37
N ARG A 147 4.22 11.06 -5.93
CA ARG A 147 4.37 12.52 -5.92
C ARG A 147 5.46 12.97 -6.88
N ILE A 148 5.06 13.52 -8.02
CA ILE A 148 5.98 14.06 -9.02
C ILE A 148 6.08 15.59 -8.85
N PRO A 149 7.30 16.17 -8.77
CA PRO A 149 7.48 17.62 -8.69
C PRO A 149 6.77 18.37 -9.84
N GLY A 150 6.29 19.58 -9.54
CA GLY A 150 5.57 20.41 -10.52
C GLY A 150 4.08 20.04 -10.73
N GLN A 151 3.59 18.97 -10.12
CA GLN A 151 2.15 18.64 -10.16
C GLN A 151 1.31 19.43 -9.15
N THR A 152 1.90 19.83 -8.03
CA THR A 152 1.24 20.65 -7.01
C THR A 152 1.77 22.08 -7.07
N ARG A 153 0.86 23.06 -7.06
CA ARG A 153 1.22 24.47 -6.82
C ARG A 153 1.40 24.68 -5.33
N TYR A 154 2.60 25.09 -4.94
CA TYR A 154 2.91 25.46 -3.56
C TYR A 154 2.61 26.94 -3.33
N ALA A 155 2.29 27.31 -2.08
CA ALA A 155 2.09 28.70 -1.70
C ALA A 155 3.35 29.54 -1.97
N ASN A 156 3.18 30.84 -2.18
CA ASN A 156 4.28 31.76 -2.48
C ASN A 156 5.39 31.66 -1.41
N GLY A 157 6.63 31.47 -1.86
CA GLY A 157 7.82 31.33 -1.00
C GLY A 157 8.16 29.90 -0.59
N LEU A 158 7.27 28.92 -0.81
CA LEU A 158 7.59 27.50 -0.61
C LEU A 158 8.23 26.93 -1.87
N ARG A 159 9.39 26.30 -1.71
CA ARG A 159 10.06 25.58 -2.81
C ARG A 159 9.37 24.22 -3.01
N PRO A 160 9.03 23.84 -4.25
CA PRO A 160 8.55 22.49 -4.52
C PRO A 160 9.65 21.46 -4.19
N PRO A 161 9.28 20.21 -3.85
CA PRO A 161 10.24 19.14 -3.65
C PRO A 161 11.14 18.98 -4.86
N GLU A 162 12.45 18.83 -4.61
CA GLU A 162 13.45 18.57 -5.65
C GLU A 162 13.54 17.09 -6.03
N ARG A 163 12.65 16.24 -5.53
CA ARG A 163 12.64 14.81 -5.84
C ARG A 163 11.21 14.34 -5.93
N ALA A 164 10.97 13.40 -6.84
CA ALA A 164 9.75 12.62 -6.75
C ALA A 164 9.84 11.71 -5.53
N MET A 165 8.73 11.59 -4.82
CA MET A 165 8.60 10.72 -3.65
C MET A 165 7.57 9.66 -3.97
N LEU A 166 7.96 8.40 -3.81
CA LEU A 166 7.10 7.26 -4.07
C LEU A 166 7.02 6.43 -2.80
N HIS A 167 5.82 6.25 -2.28
CA HIS A 167 5.55 5.41 -1.13
C HIS A 167 4.61 4.29 -1.57
N TYR A 168 4.98 3.04 -1.32
CA TYR A 168 4.24 1.88 -1.83
C TYR A 168 3.75 0.98 -0.72
N GLY A 169 2.61 0.32 -0.96
CA GLY A 169 2.19 -0.84 -0.16
C GLY A 169 1.50 -0.50 1.16
N GLU A 170 0.97 0.71 1.31
CA GLU A 170 0.23 1.11 2.51
C GLU A 170 -1.12 0.40 2.54
N ILE A 171 -1.42 -0.35 3.60
CA ILE A 171 -2.66 -1.16 3.64
C ILE A 171 -3.91 -0.27 3.65
N ALA A 172 -4.89 -0.68 2.86
CA ALA A 172 -6.22 -0.11 2.85
C ALA A 172 -7.26 -1.11 3.40
N LYS A 173 -8.30 -0.61 4.06
CA LYS A 173 -9.54 -1.40 4.26
C LYS A 173 -10.36 -1.33 2.99
N VAL A 174 -10.92 -2.46 2.58
CA VAL A 174 -11.82 -2.54 1.43
C VAL A 174 -13.05 -3.33 1.84
N LYS A 175 -14.22 -2.74 1.66
CA LYS A 175 -15.53 -3.35 1.93
C LYS A 175 -16.46 -3.07 0.76
N LEU A 176 -17.26 -4.07 0.39
CA LEU A 176 -18.38 -3.84 -0.50
C LEU A 176 -19.59 -3.55 0.38
N SER A 177 -20.23 -2.39 0.18
CA SER A 177 -21.50 -2.10 0.85
C SER A 177 -22.69 -2.47 -0.03
N GLU A 178 -22.55 -2.44 -1.35
CA GLU A 178 -23.57 -2.82 -2.33
C GLU A 178 -22.89 -3.49 -3.55
N PRO A 179 -23.62 -4.18 -4.45
CA PRO A 179 -23.02 -4.84 -5.61
C PRO A 179 -22.18 -3.93 -6.52
N ASP A 180 -22.55 -2.64 -6.58
CA ASP A 180 -21.91 -1.60 -7.37
C ASP A 180 -21.23 -0.52 -6.50
N ARG A 181 -21.15 -0.71 -5.18
CA ARG A 181 -20.51 0.23 -4.24
C ARG A 181 -19.37 -0.39 -3.46
N ILE A 182 -18.26 0.35 -3.42
CA ILE A 182 -17.08 0.06 -2.60
C ILE A 182 -16.85 1.16 -1.58
N GLU A 183 -16.42 0.74 -0.40
CA GLU A 183 -15.87 1.58 0.66
C GLU A 183 -14.41 1.22 0.85
N VAL A 184 -13.56 2.23 0.78
CA VAL A 184 -12.11 2.13 0.94
C VAL A 184 -11.70 3.06 2.06
N GLU A 185 -10.87 2.58 2.98
CA GLU A 185 -10.19 3.44 3.95
C GLU A 185 -8.69 3.32 3.69
N LEU A 186 -8.12 4.33 3.04
CA LEU A 186 -6.67 4.41 2.83
C LEU A 186 -6.00 4.82 4.15
N ARG A 187 -4.76 4.37 4.37
CA ARG A 187 -4.00 4.66 5.60
C ARG A 187 -4.68 4.20 6.89
N ALA A 188 -5.54 3.19 6.80
CA ALA A 188 -6.44 2.83 7.90
C ALA A 188 -5.72 2.26 9.14
N TYR A 189 -4.43 1.94 9.02
CA TYR A 189 -3.62 1.30 10.06
C TYR A 189 -2.30 2.00 10.33
N THR A 190 -2.09 3.22 9.79
CA THR A 190 -0.89 4.01 10.10
C THR A 190 -1.07 4.77 11.41
N LEU A 191 0.02 4.85 12.20
CA LEU A 191 0.03 5.59 13.47
C LEU A 191 0.29 7.10 13.29
N MET A 192 0.72 7.53 12.10
CA MET A 192 1.22 8.91 11.91
C MET A 192 0.17 9.97 11.56
N CYS A 193 -1.08 9.61 11.22
CA CYS A 193 -2.16 10.43 10.63
C CYS A 193 -2.35 10.20 9.12
N CYS A 194 -3.55 10.31 8.56
CA CYS A 194 -4.88 10.11 9.12
C CYS A 194 -5.58 9.16 8.15
N SER A 195 -6.50 8.34 8.63
CA SER A 195 -7.22 7.48 7.70
C SER A 195 -8.10 8.31 6.75
N HIS A 196 -8.18 7.87 5.51
CA HIS A 196 -8.90 8.57 4.45
C HIS A 196 -10.00 7.64 3.94
N PRO A 197 -11.21 7.74 4.50
CA PRO A 197 -12.34 6.99 4.00
C PRO A 197 -12.79 7.56 2.66
N PHE A 198 -13.19 6.68 1.75
CA PHE A 198 -13.68 6.97 0.42
C PHE A 198 -14.78 5.97 0.11
N SER A 199 -15.91 6.46 -0.38
CA SER A 199 -16.96 5.59 -0.94
C SER A 199 -17.16 5.94 -2.39
N ALA A 200 -17.26 4.92 -3.24
CA ALA A 200 -17.50 5.08 -4.65
C ALA A 200 -18.41 4.01 -5.23
N VAL A 201 -19.00 4.39 -6.36
CA VAL A 201 -19.76 3.51 -7.22
C VAL A 201 -18.95 3.23 -8.48
N ILE A 202 -18.95 2.00 -8.96
CA ILE A 202 -18.30 1.64 -10.22
C ILE A 202 -19.14 2.09 -11.41
N SER A 203 -18.49 2.67 -12.42
CA SER A 203 -19.15 3.03 -13.67
C SER A 203 -19.64 1.78 -14.41
N ARG A 204 -20.67 1.94 -15.25
CA ARG A 204 -21.27 0.83 -16.01
C ARG A 204 -20.29 0.11 -16.94
N ASP A 205 -19.29 0.82 -17.44
CA ASP A 205 -18.22 0.26 -18.28
C ASP A 205 -17.08 -0.38 -17.47
N GLY A 206 -17.14 -0.35 -16.14
CA GLY A 206 -16.14 -0.91 -15.23
C GLY A 206 -14.80 -0.17 -15.20
N LYS A 207 -14.71 1.02 -15.83
CA LYS A 207 -13.46 1.76 -16.03
C LYS A 207 -13.18 2.82 -14.99
N SER A 208 -14.19 3.22 -14.21
CA SER A 208 -14.05 4.31 -13.25
C SER A 208 -14.73 3.99 -11.92
N LEU A 209 -14.13 4.44 -10.82
CA LEU A 209 -14.81 4.56 -9.52
C LEU A 209 -15.13 6.03 -9.32
N VAL A 210 -16.42 6.35 -9.17
CA VAL A 210 -16.91 7.71 -8.98
C VAL A 210 -17.45 7.83 -7.56
N GLY A 211 -16.87 8.75 -6.80
CA GLY A 211 -17.20 8.90 -5.40
C GLY A 211 -16.76 10.23 -4.83
N ASN A 212 -16.70 10.30 -3.50
CA ASN A 212 -16.30 11.49 -2.78
C ASN A 212 -15.40 11.15 -1.61
N TRP A 213 -14.42 12.02 -1.37
CA TRP A 213 -13.77 12.12 -0.07
C TRP A 213 -14.70 12.91 0.86
N PRO A 214 -15.13 12.35 2.00
CA PRO A 214 -15.93 13.09 2.96
C PRO A 214 -15.08 14.15 3.66
N ALA A 215 -15.75 15.16 4.24
CA ALA A 215 -15.08 16.10 5.13
C ALA A 215 -14.65 15.40 6.43
N GLY A 216 -13.53 15.82 7.00
CA GLY A 216 -13.00 15.26 8.25
C GLY A 216 -11.95 16.17 8.87
N THR A 217 -11.33 15.72 9.96
CA THR A 217 -10.23 16.45 10.61
C THR A 217 -9.11 16.69 9.62
N ASN A 218 -8.86 17.96 9.26
CA ASN A 218 -7.89 18.39 8.23
C ASN A 218 -8.20 17.87 6.81
N GLN A 219 -9.45 17.51 6.52
CA GLN A 219 -9.87 17.00 5.20
C GLN A 219 -11.07 17.79 4.69
N VAL A 220 -10.95 18.33 3.47
CA VAL A 220 -12.05 19.01 2.77
C VAL A 220 -12.75 18.01 1.88
N SER A 221 -14.08 18.00 1.93
CA SER A 221 -14.88 17.17 1.04
C SER A 221 -14.61 17.53 -0.43
N ARG A 222 -14.36 16.52 -1.26
CA ARG A 222 -14.14 16.72 -2.70
C ARG A 222 -14.58 15.49 -3.51
N PRO A 223 -15.06 15.68 -4.75
CA PRO A 223 -15.27 14.57 -5.65
C PRO A 223 -13.95 13.89 -6.00
N ALA A 224 -14.04 12.59 -6.26
CA ALA A 224 -12.91 11.76 -6.66
C ALA A 224 -13.35 10.85 -7.81
N ILE A 225 -12.52 10.82 -8.85
CA ILE A 225 -12.69 9.91 -9.97
C ILE A 225 -11.40 9.14 -10.10
N TRP A 226 -11.51 7.85 -9.85
CA TRP A 226 -10.41 6.92 -10.03
C TRP A 226 -10.59 6.20 -11.34
N THR A 227 -9.57 6.20 -12.19
CA THR A 227 -9.61 5.50 -13.48
C THR A 227 -8.83 4.21 -13.38
N ARG A 228 -9.37 3.13 -13.93
CA ARG A 228 -8.66 1.84 -13.99
C ARG A 228 -7.39 2.01 -14.83
N VAL A 229 -6.29 1.46 -14.33
CA VAL A 229 -5.03 1.40 -15.09
C VAL A 229 -4.76 -0.03 -15.53
N GLU A 230 -4.07 -0.17 -16.65
CA GLU A 230 -3.58 -1.47 -17.11
C GLU A 230 -2.38 -1.89 -16.25
N GLY A 231 -2.35 -3.17 -15.86
CA GLY A 231 -1.27 -3.73 -15.05
C GLY A 231 -1.46 -3.56 -13.54
N GLU A 232 -0.33 -3.48 -12.83
CA GLU A 232 -0.27 -3.48 -11.35
C GLU A 232 0.42 -2.24 -10.76
N SER A 233 0.51 -1.16 -11.52
CA SER A 233 1.20 0.06 -11.11
C SER A 233 0.55 1.28 -11.75
N CYS A 234 0.53 2.40 -11.02
CA CYS A 234 0.08 3.69 -11.55
C CYS A 234 1.20 4.56 -12.12
N ILE A 235 2.44 4.06 -12.18
CA ILE A 235 3.63 4.83 -12.61
C ILE A 235 3.44 5.43 -14.01
N SER A 236 2.99 4.64 -14.98
CA SER A 236 2.72 5.12 -16.35
C SER A 236 1.59 6.15 -16.39
N ALA A 237 0.51 5.90 -15.63
CA ALA A 237 -0.63 6.81 -15.56
C ALA A 237 -0.27 8.17 -14.94
N ALA A 238 0.71 8.20 -14.04
CA ALA A 238 1.23 9.41 -13.41
C ALA A 238 2.12 10.25 -14.34
N GLY A 239 2.80 9.62 -15.31
CA GLY A 239 3.71 10.26 -16.26
C GLY A 239 3.02 10.91 -17.47
N HIS A 240 1.87 10.40 -17.90
CA HIS A 240 1.14 10.96 -19.04
C HIS A 240 0.24 12.13 -18.63
N ARG A 241 0.57 13.35 -19.10
CA ARG A 241 -0.35 14.49 -19.18
C ARG A 241 -0.84 14.68 -20.61
#